data_AF-A0A260PP05-F1
#
_entry.id   AF-A0A260PP05-F1
#
_cell.length_a   1.000
_cell.length_b   1.000
_cell.length_c   1.000
_cell.angle_alpha   90.00
_cell.angle_beta   90.00
_cell.angle_gamma   90.00
#
_symmetry.space_group_name_H-M   'P 1'
#
loop_
_entity.id
_entity.type
_entity.pdbx_description
1 polymer ?
#
loop_
_entity_poly.entity_id
_entity_poly.type
_entity_poly.pdbx_seq_one_letter_code
_entity_poly.pdbx_strand_id
1 'polypeptide(L)' 'MGKIKAVDVSGMKPKKKCCRKKVRCIKCPVVIMRMKKLESAGATKKDLKKGLKTARAK' A
#
# COMPACT_ATOMS: atom_id res chain seq x y z
N MET A 1 15.62 -4.47 8.93
CA MET A 1 14.39 -3.79 8.42
C MET A 1 13.27 -4.82 8.31
N GLY A 2 12.41 -4.90 9.33
CA GLY A 2 11.40 -5.96 9.46
C GLY A 2 10.43 -6.00 8.27
N LYS A 3 10.01 -7.22 7.89
CA LYS A 3 9.05 -7.49 6.81
C LYS A 3 7.77 -6.68 7.05
N ILE A 4 7.64 -5.52 6.41
CA ILE A 4 6.42 -4.70 6.45
C ILE A 4 5.30 -5.56 5.87
N LYS A 5 4.36 -5.98 6.73
CA LYS A 5 3.24 -6.81 6.28
C LYS A 5 2.28 -5.89 5.53
N ALA A 6 1.64 -6.42 4.49
CA ALA A 6 0.72 -5.63 3.67
C ALA A 6 -0.45 -5.04 4.47
N VAL A 7 -0.81 -5.68 5.59
CA VAL A 7 -1.76 -5.21 6.60
C VAL A 7 -1.29 -3.97 7.37
N ASP A 8 0.02 -3.78 7.55
CA ASP A 8 0.54 -2.64 8.30
C ASP A 8 0.61 -1.38 7.42
N VAL A 9 0.51 -1.53 6.10
CA VAL A 9 0.66 -0.44 5.12
C VAL A 9 -0.50 0.55 5.19
N SER A 10 -1.72 0.07 5.43
CA SER A 10 -2.92 0.91 5.54
C SER A 10 -2.93 1.78 6.80
N GLY A 11 -2.32 1.32 7.89
CA GLY A 11 -2.14 2.07 9.14
C GLY A 11 -0.97 3.06 9.13
N MET A 12 -0.12 3.04 8.10
CA MET A 12 1.00 3.99 8.01
C MET A 12 0.54 5.40 7.67
N LYS A 13 1.18 6.40 8.29
CA LYS A 13 1.02 7.80 7.87
C LYS A 13 1.51 7.97 6.42
N PRO A 14 0.66 8.46 5.51
CA PRO A 14 1.06 8.74 4.15
C PRO A 14 2.04 9.89 4.08
N LYS A 15 2.93 9.84 3.09
CA LYS A 15 3.83 10.96 2.77
C LYS A 15 3.00 12.16 2.31
N LYS A 16 3.44 13.38 2.66
CA LYS A 16 2.81 14.66 2.23
C LYS A 16 2.57 14.75 0.71
N LYS A 17 3.47 14.20 -0.11
CA LYS A 17 3.36 14.19 -1.58
C LYS A 17 3.63 12.81 -2.14
N CYS A 18 2.95 12.48 -3.25
CA CYS A 18 3.22 11.28 -4.05
C CYS A 18 4.68 11.31 -4.53
N CYS A 19 5.38 10.17 -4.42
CA CYS A 19 6.78 10.09 -4.80
C CYS A 19 7.02 10.16 -6.32
N ARG A 20 5.97 10.00 -7.16
CA ARG A 20 6.00 10.00 -8.64
C ARG A 20 7.07 9.10 -9.31
N LYS A 21 7.76 8.24 -8.54
CA LYS A 21 8.72 7.25 -9.03
C LYS A 21 8.01 6.18 -9.89
N LYS A 22 8.74 5.59 -10.85
CA LYS A 22 8.29 4.43 -11.65
C LYS A 22 7.73 3.31 -10.79
N VAL A 23 8.35 3.05 -9.63
CA VAL A 23 7.81 2.18 -8.58
C VAL A 23 7.47 3.03 -7.36
N ARG A 24 6.18 3.13 -7.01
CA ARG A 24 5.74 3.91 -5.85
C ARG A 24 6.27 3.32 -4.54
N CYS A 25 6.58 4.19 -3.59
CA CYS A 25 6.99 3.78 -2.25
C CYS A 25 5.79 3.28 -1.41
N ILE A 26 6.08 2.49 -0.39
CA ILE A 26 5.07 1.90 0.50
C ILE A 26 4.23 2.99 1.20
N LYS A 27 4.87 4.09 1.62
CA LYS A 27 4.21 5.24 2.26
C LYS A 27 3.59 6.23 1.26
N CYS A 28 3.49 5.88 -0.02
CA CYS A 28 2.90 6.79 -1.00
C CYS A 28 1.41 6.99 -0.68
N PRO A 29 0.89 8.23 -0.66
CA PRO A 29 -0.53 8.48 -0.38
C PRO A 29 -1.46 7.67 -1.29
N VAL A 30 -1.10 7.48 -2.57
CA VAL A 30 -1.87 6.65 -3.50
C VAL A 30 -1.86 5.17 -3.12
N VAL A 31 -0.71 4.66 -2.63
CA VAL A 31 -0.59 3.26 -2.20
C VAL A 31 -1.42 3.05 -0.94
N ILE A 32 -1.28 3.91 0.07
CA ILE A 32 -2.02 3.80 1.33
C ILE A 32 -3.53 3.90 1.12
N MET A 33 -4.01 4.83 0.29
CA MET A 33 -5.45 4.92 -0.02
C MET A 33 -5.97 3.65 -0.70
N ARG A 34 -5.22 3.05 -1.63
CA ARG A 34 -5.62 1.78 -2.27
C ARG A 34 -5.60 0.60 -1.31
N MET A 35 -4.61 0.55 -0.43
CA MET A 35 -4.50 -0.51 0.58
C MET A 35 -5.63 -0.39 1.61
N LYS A 36 -5.98 0.83 2.05
CA LYS A 36 -7.17 1.07 2.89
C LYS A 36 -8.47 0.62 2.22
N LYS A 37 -8.61 0.86 0.91
CA LYS A 37 -9.79 0.41 0.15
C LYS A 37 -9.88 -1.12 0.10
N LEU A 38 -8.75 -1.80 -0.09
CA LEU A 38 -8.70 -3.26 -0.07
C LEU A 38 -9.00 -3.83 1.32
N GLU A 39 -8.45 -3.22 2.37
CA GLU A 39 -8.76 -3.61 3.74
C GLU A 39 -10.24 -3.42 4.09
N SER A 40 -10.82 -2.29 3.68
CA SER A 40 -12.26 -2.03 3.85
C SER A 40 -13.13 -2.99 3.03
N ALA A 41 -12.60 -3.54 1.94
CA ALA A 41 -13.27 -4.56 1.13
C ALA A 41 -13.11 -5.99 1.70
N GLY A 42 -12.53 -6.16 2.89
CA GLY A 42 -12.32 -7.47 3.51
C GLY A 42 -11.28 -8.34 2.80
N ALA A 43 -10.35 -7.73 2.05
CA ALA A 43 -9.36 -8.45 1.27
C ALA A 43 -8.49 -9.37 2.15
N THR A 44 -8.29 -10.62 1.71
CA THR A 44 -7.47 -11.58 2.45
C THR A 44 -5.99 -11.21 2.42
N LYS A 45 -5.17 -11.83 3.28
CA LYS A 45 -3.70 -11.64 3.33
C LYS A 45 -3.02 -11.84 1.96
N LYS A 46 -3.57 -12.70 1.08
CA LYS A 46 -3.06 -12.93 -0.27
C LYS A 46 -3.39 -11.75 -1.19
N ASP A 47 -4.60 -11.24 -1.11
CA ASP A 47 -5.08 -10.10 -1.90
C ASP A 47 -4.40 -8.80 -1.51
N LEU A 48 -4.12 -8.59 -0.22
CA LEU A 48 -3.33 -7.44 0.25
C LEU A 48 -1.90 -7.47 -0.32
N LYS A 49 -1.26 -8.64 -0.42
CA LYS A 49 0.08 -8.76 -1.04
C LYS A 49 0.04 -8.46 -2.54
N LYS A 50 -0.97 -8.97 -3.26
CA LYS A 50 -1.17 -8.68 -4.70
C LYS A 50 -1.48 -7.19 -4.90
N GLY A 51 -2.40 -6.65 -4.11
CA GLY A 51 -2.79 -5.25 -4.09
C GLY A 51 -1.62 -4.31 -3.83
N LEU A 52 -0.71 -4.65 -2.90
CA LEU A 52 0.51 -3.87 -2.66
C LEU A 52 1.42 -3.83 -3.88
N LYS A 53 1.62 -4.98 -4.55
CA LYS A 53 2.43 -5.03 -5.78
C LYS A 53 1.80 -4.16 -6.87
N THR A 54 0.49 -4.31 -7.11
CA THR A 54 -0.26 -3.53 -8.11
C THR A 54 -0.28 -2.03 -7.78
N ALA A 55 -0.44 -1.67 -6.50
CA ALA A 55 -0.45 -0.27 -6.07
C ALA A 55 0.91 0.40 -6.27
N ARG A 56 2.00 -0.36 -6.14
CA ARG A 56 3.38 0.11 -6.32
C ARG A 56 3.83 0.17 -7.78
N ALA A 57 3.31 -0.70 -8.64
CA ALA A 57 3.69 -0.77 -10.05
C ALA A 57 2.91 0.20 -10.97
N LYS A 58 1.84 0.80 -10.46
CA LYS A 58 0.99 1.77 -11.16
C LYS A 58 1.35 3.19 -10.80
#